data_AF-A0A9P3N421-F1
#
_entry.id   AF-A0A9P3N421-F1
#
_cell.length_a   1.000
_cell.length_b   1.000
_cell.length_c   1.000
_cell.angle_alpha   90.00
_cell.angle_beta   90.00
_cell.angle_gamma   90.00
#
_symmetry.space_group_name_H-M   'P 1'
#
loop_
_entity.id
_entity.type
_entity.pdbx_description
1 polymer ?
#
loop_
_entity_poly.entity_id
_entity_poly.type
_entity_poly.pdbx_seq_one_letter_code
_entity_poly.pdbx_strand_id
1 'polypeptide(L)'
;MGYYWYQFMPLTRGSAMVGIISILGLSLAADMETLSLIPKDTQVDWEAILNPRFKHFNDSVSPWFYRKVAPSPWHLPRVSEALPTTRHVIAALSYDLESDDDEKDYDNDDD
;
A
#
# COMPACT_ATOMS: atom_id res chain seq x y z
N MET A 1 -13.55 4.49 -10.13
CA MET A 1 -14.62 4.60 -9.11
C MET A 1 -14.36 5.71 -8.09
N GLY A 2 -13.13 5.91 -7.58
CA GLY A 2 -12.83 6.99 -6.62
C GLY A 2 -13.15 8.42 -7.11
N TYR A 3 -12.89 8.74 -8.39
CA TYR A 3 -13.15 10.08 -8.95
C TYR A 3 -14.58 10.59 -8.72
N TYR A 4 -15.58 9.76 -9.01
CA TYR A 4 -16.99 10.12 -8.79
C TYR A 4 -17.36 10.12 -7.30
N TRP A 5 -16.79 9.21 -6.51
CA TRP A 5 -17.00 9.17 -5.06
C TRP A 5 -16.57 10.48 -4.38
N TYR A 6 -15.44 11.02 -4.83
CA TYR A 6 -14.93 12.31 -4.40
C TYR A 6 -15.74 13.49 -4.92
N GLN A 7 -16.27 13.42 -6.15
CA GLN A 7 -17.08 14.49 -6.71
C GLN A 7 -18.45 14.62 -6.03
N PHE A 8 -19.04 13.49 -5.61
CA PHE A 8 -20.37 13.45 -5.00
C PHE A 8 -20.34 13.56 -3.46
N MET A 9 -19.20 13.26 -2.82
CA MET A 9 -19.03 13.21 -1.35
C MET A 9 -20.31 12.75 -0.62
N PRO A 10 -20.75 11.49 -0.80
CA PRO A 10 -22.07 11.06 -0.34
C PRO A 10 -22.22 11.02 1.19
N LEU A 11 -21.11 11.08 1.93
CA LEU A 11 -21.10 11.13 3.39
C LEU A 11 -20.78 12.54 3.89
N THR A 12 -21.51 12.97 4.93
CA THR A 12 -21.34 14.29 5.57
C THR A 12 -19.95 14.49 6.18
N ARG A 13 -19.23 13.41 6.52
CA ARG A 13 -17.83 13.41 6.99
C ARG A 13 -17.12 12.11 6.57
N GLY A 14 -15.83 12.19 6.25
CA GLY A 14 -14.97 11.01 6.04
C GLY A 14 -15.15 10.29 4.70
N SER A 15 -15.85 10.90 3.73
CA SER A 15 -15.98 10.36 2.36
C SER A 15 -14.62 10.01 1.74
N ALA A 16 -13.60 10.81 2.04
CA ALA A 16 -12.24 10.61 1.61
C ALA A 16 -11.57 9.35 2.15
N MET A 17 -11.63 9.17 3.47
CA MET A 17 -11.03 8.01 4.10
C MET A 17 -11.69 6.71 3.61
N VAL A 18 -13.01 6.72 3.48
CA VAL A 18 -13.77 5.56 2.93
C VAL A 18 -13.41 5.30 1.46
N GLY A 19 -13.21 6.36 0.67
CA GLY A 19 -12.76 6.26 -0.72
C GLY A 19 -11.38 5.61 -0.85
N ILE A 20 -10.42 6.01 -0.01
CA ILE A 20 -9.07 5.42 0.00
C ILE A 20 -9.11 3.97 0.52
N ILE A 21 -9.80 3.70 1.63
CA ILE A 21 -9.90 2.33 2.20
C ILE A 21 -10.55 1.36 1.21
N SER A 22 -11.61 1.77 0.50
CA SER A 22 -12.27 0.90 -0.47
C SER A 22 -11.38 0.58 -1.68
N ILE A 23 -10.59 1.55 -2.16
CA ILE A 23 -9.63 1.33 -3.25
C ILE A 23 -8.47 0.45 -2.78
N LEU A 24 -7.96 0.65 -1.56
CA LEU A 24 -6.94 -0.20 -0.95
C LEU A 24 -7.45 -1.63 -0.77
N GLY A 25 -8.66 -1.81 -0.24
CA GLY A 25 -9.29 -3.12 -0.06
C GLY A 25 -9.53 -3.85 -1.37
N LEU A 26 -9.95 -3.14 -2.42
CA LEU A 26 -10.07 -3.71 -3.76
C LEU A 26 -8.70 -4.08 -4.36
N SER A 27 -7.67 -3.28 -4.08
CA SER A 27 -6.31 -3.57 -4.55
C SER A 27 -5.76 -4.83 -3.89
N LEU A 28 -5.94 -4.95 -2.58
CA LEU A 28 -5.56 -6.13 -1.80
C LEU A 28 -6.34 -7.37 -2.23
N ALA A 29 -7.65 -7.25 -2.49
CA ALA A 29 -8.48 -8.35 -2.97
C ALA A 29 -8.09 -8.87 -4.35
N ALA A 30 -7.44 -8.04 -5.17
CA ALA A 30 -6.94 -8.41 -6.48
C ALA A 30 -5.44 -8.75 -6.48
N ASP A 31 -4.88 -9.07 -5.30
CA ASP A 31 -3.49 -9.49 -5.12
C ASP A 31 -2.50 -8.45 -5.66
N MET A 32 -2.83 -7.17 -5.49
CA MET A 32 -1.99 -6.06 -5.90
C MET A 32 -1.42 -5.38 -4.66
N GLU A 33 -0.11 -5.47 -4.51
CA GLU A 33 0.62 -4.76 -3.47
C GLU A 33 0.59 -3.27 -3.78
N THR A 34 -0.07 -2.52 -2.91
CA THR A 34 -0.16 -1.06 -2.98
C THR A 34 0.61 -0.52 -1.79
N LEU A 35 1.89 -0.18 -2.02
CA LEU A 35 2.85 0.17 -0.96
C LEU A 35 3.22 1.65 -0.93
N SER A 36 2.42 2.52 -1.55
CA SER A 36 2.73 3.94 -1.53
C SER A 36 1.98 4.69 -0.45
N LEU A 37 2.75 5.28 0.46
CA LEU A 37 2.29 6.37 1.28
C LEU A 37 1.89 7.55 0.38
N ILE A 38 0.76 8.16 0.71
CA ILE A 38 0.32 9.42 0.11
C ILE A 38 1.44 10.45 0.34
N PRO A 39 1.95 11.14 -0.71
CA PRO A 39 3.01 12.11 -0.55
C PRO A 39 2.62 13.17 0.48
N LYS A 40 3.59 13.58 1.30
CA LYS A 40 3.39 14.69 2.24
C LYS A 40 2.91 15.91 1.45
N ASP A 41 1.86 16.56 1.92
CA ASP A 41 1.17 17.70 1.28
C ASP A 41 0.27 17.36 0.07
N THR A 42 -0.02 16.08 -0.20
CA THR A 42 -1.00 15.67 -1.20
C THR A 42 -2.29 15.17 -0.54
N GLN A 43 -3.44 15.70 -0.95
CA GLN A 43 -4.75 15.20 -0.54
C GLN A 43 -5.56 14.84 -1.80
N VAL A 44 -5.88 13.55 -1.89
CA VAL A 44 -6.50 12.90 -3.06
C VAL A 44 -7.81 13.57 -3.48
N ASP A 45 -8.56 14.11 -2.52
CA ASP A 45 -9.84 14.76 -2.73
C ASP A 45 -9.68 16.07 -3.51
N TRP A 46 -8.62 16.85 -3.23
CA TRP A 46 -8.34 18.08 -3.96
C TRP A 46 -7.96 17.80 -5.41
N GLU A 47 -7.17 16.75 -5.65
CA GLU A 47 -6.85 16.30 -7.01
C GLU A 47 -8.11 15.86 -7.76
N ALA A 48 -9.10 15.27 -7.09
CA ALA A 48 -10.37 14.87 -7.72
C ALA A 48 -11.34 16.06 -7.92
N ILE A 49 -11.35 17.04 -7.02
CA ILE A 49 -12.22 18.23 -7.08
C ILE A 49 -11.70 19.23 -8.12
N LEU A 50 -10.38 19.45 -8.18
CA LEU A 50 -9.76 20.45 -9.06
C LEU A 50 -9.64 19.96 -10.52
N ASN A 51 -9.69 18.65 -10.76
CA ASN A 51 -9.61 18.08 -12.09
C ASN A 51 -11.00 17.69 -12.64
N PRO A 52 -11.53 18.39 -13.65
CA PRO A 52 -12.84 18.06 -14.25
C PRO A 52 -12.80 16.84 -15.19
N ARG A 53 -11.63 16.22 -15.39
CA ARG A 53 -11.45 15.05 -16.26
C ARG A 53 -10.67 13.96 -15.53
N PHE A 54 -11.18 12.74 -15.58
CA PHE A 54 -10.56 11.55 -14.98
C PHE A 54 -9.11 11.34 -15.41
N LYS A 55 -8.76 11.66 -16.66
CA LYS A 55 -7.40 11.48 -17.18
C LYS A 55 -6.37 12.28 -16.37
N HIS A 56 -6.66 13.54 -16.06
CA HIS A 56 -5.74 14.41 -15.29
C HIS A 56 -5.61 13.94 -13.84
N PHE A 57 -6.71 13.50 -13.23
CA PHE A 57 -6.67 12.87 -11.91
C PHE A 57 -5.80 11.60 -11.91
N ASN A 58 -5.95 10.74 -12.92
CA ASN A 58 -5.16 9.52 -13.03
C ASN A 58 -3.67 9.84 -13.22
N ASP A 59 -3.34 10.87 -14.00
CA ASP A 59 -1.95 11.30 -14.21
C ASP A 59 -1.33 11.90 -12.92
N SER A 60 -2.12 12.57 -12.06
CA SER A 60 -1.67 13.03 -10.73
C SER A 60 -1.49 11.91 -9.72
N VAL A 61 -2.34 10.88 -9.76
CA VAL A 61 -2.39 9.80 -8.76
C VAL A 61 -1.47 8.64 -9.11
N SER A 62 -1.37 8.27 -10.39
CA SER A 62 -0.58 7.12 -10.86
C SER A 62 0.91 7.12 -10.49
N PRO A 63 1.63 8.27 -10.39
CA PRO A 63 3.06 8.27 -10.09
C PRO A 63 3.38 7.77 -8.69
N TRP A 64 2.53 8.12 -7.71
CA TRP A 64 2.70 7.67 -6.34
C TRP A 64 1.81 6.47 -6.06
N PHE A 65 0.61 6.34 -6.63
CA PHE A 65 -0.25 5.16 -6.50
C PHE A 65 0.24 4.00 -7.40
N TYR A 66 1.50 3.57 -7.18
CA TYR A 66 2.09 2.46 -7.90
C TYR A 66 1.51 1.14 -7.40
N ARG A 67 0.84 0.42 -8.30
CA ARG A 67 0.19 -0.85 -8.05
C ARG A 67 1.06 -1.95 -8.65
N LYS A 68 1.82 -2.66 -7.82
CA LYS A 68 2.49 -3.88 -8.28
C LYS A 68 1.46 -5.00 -8.27
N VAL A 69 1.22 -5.59 -9.43
CA VAL A 69 0.52 -6.87 -9.49
C VAL A 69 1.47 -7.90 -8.92
N ALA A 70 1.07 -8.61 -7.86
CA ALA A 70 1.87 -9.71 -7.36
C ALA A 70 2.09 -10.72 -8.50
N PRO A 71 3.30 -11.33 -8.60
CA PRO A 71 3.53 -12.36 -9.60
C PRO A 71 2.48 -13.45 -9.42
N SER A 72 1.81 -13.83 -10.51
CA SER A 72 0.68 -14.75 -10.38
C SER A 72 1.15 -16.05 -9.69
N PRO A 73 0.29 -16.71 -8.89
CA PRO A 73 0.67 -17.89 -8.12
C PRO A 73 1.28 -19.02 -8.97
N TRP A 74 0.99 -19.01 -10.27
CA TRP A 74 1.43 -19.97 -11.26
C TRP A 74 2.87 -19.76 -11.76
N HIS A 75 3.49 -18.60 -11.47
CA HIS A 75 4.88 -18.30 -11.83
C HIS A 75 5.84 -18.37 -10.64
N LEU A 76 5.37 -18.81 -9.47
CA LEU A 76 6.22 -19.02 -8.31
C LEU A 76 7.10 -20.27 -8.50
N PRO A 77 8.39 -20.22 -8.13
CA PRO A 77 9.26 -21.40 -8.20
C PRO A 77 8.72 -22.51 -7.30
N ARG A 78 8.94 -23.77 -7.68
CA ARG A 78 8.50 -24.90 -6.86
C ARG A 78 9.18 -24.84 -5.50
N VAL A 79 8.45 -25.20 -4.45
CA VAL A 79 9.00 -25.23 -3.07
C VAL A 79 10.28 -26.09 -2.99
N SER A 80 10.35 -27.18 -3.75
CA SER A 80 11.54 -28.03 -3.82
C SER A 80 12.75 -27.38 -4.51
N GLU A 81 12.53 -26.40 -5.38
CA GLU A 81 13.58 -25.63 -6.07
C GLU A 81 14.05 -24.45 -5.22
N ALA A 82 13.12 -23.76 -4.55
CA ALA A 82 13.41 -22.61 -3.70
C ALA A 82 13.96 -23.00 -2.31
N LEU A 83 13.49 -24.12 -1.75
CA LEU A 83 13.82 -24.58 -0.39
C LEU A 83 14.24 -26.07 -0.45
N PRO A 84 15.51 -26.36 -0.76
CA PRO A 84 15.96 -27.72 -1.08
C PRO A 84 16.02 -28.66 0.14
N THR A 85 16.03 -28.13 1.36
CA THR A 85 16.10 -28.95 2.58
C THR A 85 14.99 -28.58 3.57
N THR A 86 14.56 -29.55 4.37
CA THR A 86 13.56 -29.36 5.44
C THR A 86 13.98 -28.25 6.41
N ARG A 87 15.28 -28.08 6.65
CA ARG A 87 15.82 -26.99 7.47
C ARG A 87 15.48 -25.61 6.91
N HIS A 88 15.54 -25.43 5.58
CA HIS A 88 15.20 -24.14 4.95
C HIS A 88 13.70 -23.82 5.09
N VAL A 89 12.85 -24.84 5.02
CA VAL A 89 11.39 -24.67 5.24
C VAL A 89 11.11 -24.25 6.68
N ILE A 90 11.73 -24.92 7.66
CA ILE A 90 11.58 -24.57 9.08
C ILE A 90 12.11 -23.16 9.34
N ALA A 91 13.29 -22.81 8.81
CA ALA A 91 13.87 -21.48 8.97
C ALA A 91 12.99 -20.37 8.38
N ALA A 92 12.38 -20.60 7.21
CA ALA A 92 11.48 -19.63 6.60
C ALA A 92 10.19 -19.44 7.41
N LEU A 93 9.64 -20.50 8.00
CA LEU A 93 8.42 -20.44 8.81
C LEU A 93 8.64 -19.93 10.23
N SER A 94 9.87 -20.02 10.74
CA SER A 94 10.27 -19.52 12.06
C SER A 94 10.84 -18.10 12.01
N TYR A 95 10.76 -17.41 10.87
CA TYR A 95 11.20 -16.02 10.77
C TYR A 95 10.20 -15.12 11.51
N ASP A 96 10.68 -14.45 12.55
CA ASP A 96 9.93 -13.42 13.26
C ASP A 96 10.37 -12.04 12.73
N LEU A 97 9.41 -11.17 12.44
CA LEU A 97 9.68 -9.85 11.83
C LEU A 97 10.18 -8.81 12.85
N GLU A 98 10.36 -9.21 14.10
CA GLU A 98 10.57 -8.34 15.25
C GLU A 98 12.03 -8.45 15.75
N SER A 99 12.99 -7.79 15.08
CA SER A 99 14.34 -7.62 15.65
C SER A 99 15.23 -6.55 15.00
N ASP A 100 14.70 -5.55 14.28
CA ASP A 100 15.53 -4.50 13.65
C ASP A 100 15.14 -3.04 14.01
N ASP A 101 14.31 -2.81 15.04
CA ASP A 101 13.82 -1.45 15.39
C ASP A 101 14.15 -0.93 16.81
N ASP A 102 15.03 -1.59 17.59
CA ASP A 102 15.38 -1.13 18.94
C ASP A 102 16.89 -0.94 19.14
N GLU A 103 17.47 0.08 18.51
CA GLU A 103 18.64 0.77 19.09
C GLU A 103 18.72 2.22 18.58
N LYS A 104 17.83 3.08 19.12
CA LYS A 104 18.12 4.52 19.20
C LYS A 104 18.37 4.85 20.67
N ASP A 105 19.65 4.78 21.03
CA ASP A 105 20.21 5.42 22.22
C ASP A 105 19.76 6.88 22.25
N TYR A 106 18.85 7.20 23.17
CA TYR A 106 18.69 8.55 23.66
C TYR A 106 19.58 8.67 24.89
N ASP A 107 20.85 9.01 24.66
CA ASP A 107 21.67 9.66 25.67
C ASP A 107 20.96 10.96 26.09
N ASN A 108 20.26 10.91 27.22
CA ASN A 108 19.94 12.11 27.99
C ASN A 108 21.05 12.26 29.03
N ASP A 109 22.05 13.07 28.69
CA ASP A 109 22.92 13.71 29.67
C ASP A 109 22.08 14.68 30.50
N ASP A 110 21.72 14.26 31.73
CA ASP A 110 21.37 15.15 32.83
C ASP A 110 22.68 15.72 33.42
N ASP A 111 22.96 17.01 33.16
CA ASP A 111 23.59 17.95 34.12
C ASP A 111 23.37 19.42 33.70
#